data_AF-A0A851CBD2-F1
#
_entry.id   AF-A0A851CBD2-F1
#
_cell.length_a   1.000
_cell.length_b   1.000
_cell.length_c   1.000
_cell.angle_alpha   90.00
_cell.angle_beta   90.00
_cell.angle_gamma   90.00
#
_symmetry.space_group_name_H-M   'P 1'
#
loop_
_entity.id
_entity.type
_entity.pdbx_description
1 polymer ?
#
loop_
_entity_poly.entity_id
_entity_poly.type
_entity_poly.pdbx_seq_one_letter_code
_entity_poly.pdbx_strand_id
1 'polypeptide(L)'
;MGCWRGSSPVLPFLLLLCPPPSPACPAACRCTPGEVDCSERGLRHVPWSLSTNTSTLWLGDNFITVLGPRSFPPLPKLRLLSLSRNRLELIHSQALLGLGALQELDLSHNYLSVLTPDTFLPLTSLATLNLASNRLEELEPELLSTLPQLQALLLQDNPWMCSCSILPLWRWLSHNRGKVREKSLLLCRLPEQLNKYPVMAFGDESFRQCQETSLSFEHYITFLAIGPFSFIASIFFCTFLGSIVVFYHNLRRESHCWRRPRICRVH
;
A
#
# COMPACT_ATOMS: atom_id res chain seq x y z
N MET A 1 11.85 -87.29 -4.24
CA MET A 1 12.26 -87.14 -2.82
C MET A 1 13.48 -86.26 -2.78
N GLY A 2 13.49 -85.21 -1.95
CA GLY A 2 14.67 -84.36 -1.69
C GLY A 2 14.41 -82.88 -1.95
N CYS A 3 14.33 -82.09 -0.88
CA CYS A 3 13.94 -80.69 -0.86
C CYS A 3 14.90 -79.93 0.10
N TRP A 4 15.28 -78.69 -0.23
CA TRP A 4 16.04 -77.67 0.56
C TRP A 4 17.54 -77.97 0.82
N ARG A 5 18.52 -77.04 0.94
CA ARG A 5 18.57 -75.58 1.24
C ARG A 5 19.99 -75.01 1.01
N GLY A 6 20.11 -73.72 0.65
CA GLY A 6 21.29 -72.83 0.85
C GLY A 6 22.43 -72.93 -0.17
N SER A 7 23.13 -71.88 -0.63
CA SER A 7 23.24 -70.48 -0.23
C SER A 7 23.91 -69.69 -1.38
N SER A 8 23.42 -68.49 -1.69
CA SER A 8 24.07 -67.53 -2.61
C SER A 8 25.26 -66.82 -1.90
N PRO A 9 26.20 -66.13 -2.58
CA PRO A 9 25.86 -64.81 -3.10
C PRO A 9 26.53 -64.34 -4.43
N VAL A 10 25.68 -63.86 -5.33
CA VAL A 10 25.66 -62.51 -5.96
C VAL A 10 26.99 -61.85 -6.40
N LEU A 11 27.18 -61.76 -7.73
CA LEU A 11 28.10 -60.85 -8.44
C LEU A 11 27.58 -59.38 -8.48
N PRO A 12 28.45 -58.40 -8.73
CA PRO A 12 28.29 -57.03 -8.24
C PRO A 12 27.39 -56.19 -9.16
N PHE A 13 26.25 -55.76 -8.64
CA PHE A 13 25.53 -54.60 -9.18
C PHE A 13 26.07 -53.35 -8.47
N LEU A 14 27.14 -52.78 -9.02
CA LEU A 14 27.47 -51.36 -8.81
C LEU A 14 26.38 -50.56 -9.53
N LEU A 15 25.21 -50.47 -8.90
CA LEU A 15 24.25 -49.42 -9.19
C LEU A 15 24.97 -48.12 -8.85
N LEU A 16 25.38 -47.38 -9.88
CA LEU A 16 25.38 -45.94 -9.84
C LEU A 16 23.98 -45.52 -9.36
N LEU A 17 23.83 -45.36 -8.05
CA LEU A 17 22.81 -44.50 -7.49
C LEU A 17 23.16 -43.11 -8.01
N CYS A 18 22.71 -42.80 -9.22
CA CYS A 18 22.48 -41.42 -9.59
C CYS A 18 21.53 -40.91 -8.50
N PRO A 19 21.96 -39.95 -7.66
CA PRO A 19 21.03 -39.36 -6.69
C PRO A 19 19.81 -38.90 -7.48
N PRO A 20 18.58 -39.13 -6.97
CA PRO A 20 17.38 -38.64 -7.62
C PRO A 20 17.57 -37.16 -7.93
N PRO A 21 17.16 -36.66 -9.11
CA PRO A 21 17.31 -35.24 -9.43
C PRO A 21 16.60 -34.46 -8.33
N SER A 22 17.34 -33.77 -7.47
CA SER A 22 16.79 -32.98 -6.38
C SER A 22 16.08 -31.78 -7.02
N PRO A 23 14.74 -31.77 -7.15
CA PRO A 23 14.04 -30.72 -7.88
C PRO A 23 13.81 -29.50 -6.97
N ALA A 24 14.75 -29.24 -6.07
CA ALA A 24 14.70 -28.18 -5.07
C ALA A 24 15.48 -26.92 -5.49
N CYS A 25 16.26 -27.02 -6.58
CA CYS A 25 17.01 -25.91 -7.13
C CYS A 25 16.51 -25.57 -8.54
N PRO A 26 16.15 -24.32 -8.84
CA PRO A 26 15.82 -23.92 -10.20
C PRO A 26 17.03 -24.10 -11.13
N ALA A 27 16.80 -24.55 -12.36
CA ALA A 27 17.88 -24.84 -13.32
C ALA A 27 18.79 -23.65 -13.64
N ALA A 28 18.26 -22.43 -13.56
CA ALA A 28 19.02 -21.20 -13.78
C ALA A 28 19.87 -20.79 -12.55
N CYS A 29 19.64 -21.37 -11.38
CA CYS A 29 20.17 -20.90 -10.11
C CYS A 29 21.24 -21.83 -9.54
N ARG A 30 22.01 -21.31 -8.58
CA ARG A 30 22.94 -22.09 -7.76
C ARG A 30 22.37 -22.18 -6.36
N CYS A 31 22.26 -23.39 -5.83
CA CYS A 31 21.71 -23.61 -4.50
C CYS A 31 22.72 -24.28 -3.58
N THR A 32 22.87 -23.71 -2.40
CA THR A 32 23.59 -24.26 -1.25
C THR A 32 22.59 -24.48 -0.12
N PRO A 33 22.96 -25.16 0.98
CA PRO A 33 22.06 -25.33 2.11
C PRO A 33 21.61 -23.97 2.67
N GLY A 34 20.32 -23.65 2.49
CA GLY A 34 19.71 -22.41 2.99
C GLY A 34 19.85 -21.20 2.07
N GLU A 35 20.63 -21.27 0.99
CA GLU A 35 20.86 -20.12 0.11
C GLU A 35 20.63 -20.51 -1.36
N VAL A 36 19.89 -19.66 -2.07
CA VAL A 36 19.58 -19.80 -3.48
C VAL A 36 20.01 -18.54 -4.20
N ASP A 37 21.02 -18.66 -5.05
CA ASP A 37 21.54 -17.57 -5.87
C ASP A 37 21.09 -17.71 -7.32
N CYS A 38 20.18 -16.81 -7.70
CA CYS A 38 19.61 -16.66 -9.04
C CYS A 38 20.01 -15.30 -9.66
N SER A 39 21.09 -14.69 -9.20
CA SER A 39 21.52 -13.36 -9.67
C SER A 39 22.12 -13.45 -11.08
N GLU A 40 21.94 -12.38 -11.88
CA GLU A 40 22.52 -12.27 -13.23
C GLU A 40 22.11 -13.40 -14.19
N ARG A 41 20.86 -13.89 -14.06
CA ARG A 41 20.35 -15.02 -14.85
C ARG A 41 19.39 -14.61 -15.98
N GLY A 42 19.15 -13.31 -16.15
CA GLY A 42 18.22 -12.79 -17.13
C GLY A 42 16.76 -13.21 -16.87
N LEU A 43 16.41 -13.48 -15.62
CA LEU A 43 15.07 -13.92 -15.22
C LEU A 43 14.07 -12.78 -15.41
N ARG A 44 12.90 -13.12 -15.97
CA ARG A 44 11.77 -12.20 -16.10
C ARG A 44 10.71 -12.40 -15.03
N HIS A 45 10.78 -13.53 -14.33
CA HIS A 45 9.86 -13.94 -13.28
C HIS A 45 10.64 -14.67 -12.18
N VAL A 46 10.08 -14.69 -10.97
CA VAL A 46 10.60 -15.48 -9.86
C VAL A 46 10.49 -16.97 -10.19
N PRO A 47 11.55 -17.78 -9.98
CA PRO A 47 11.48 -19.22 -10.21
C PRO A 47 10.61 -19.90 -9.14
N TRP A 48 9.74 -20.82 -9.56
CA TRP A 48 8.77 -21.48 -8.68
C TRP A 48 9.37 -22.62 -7.84
N SER A 49 10.47 -23.23 -8.30
CA SER A 49 11.12 -24.39 -7.67
C SER A 49 12.09 -23.96 -6.56
N LEU A 50 11.57 -23.35 -5.50
CA LEU A 50 12.36 -22.92 -4.34
C LEU A 50 12.10 -23.83 -3.14
N SER A 51 13.17 -24.24 -2.44
CA SER A 51 13.06 -25.05 -1.23
C SER A 51 12.46 -24.26 -0.07
N THR A 52 11.57 -24.86 0.72
CA THR A 52 11.02 -24.26 1.95
C THR A 52 12.06 -24.05 3.05
N ASN A 53 13.23 -24.67 2.91
CA ASN A 53 14.38 -24.47 3.81
C ASN A 53 15.26 -23.28 3.44
N THR A 54 14.95 -22.56 2.36
CA THR A 54 15.70 -21.38 1.93
C THR A 54 15.60 -20.26 2.97
N SER A 55 16.74 -19.80 3.48
CA SER A 55 16.89 -18.63 4.35
C SER A 55 17.33 -17.38 3.58
N THR A 56 18.03 -17.54 2.46
CA THR A 56 18.56 -16.44 1.66
C THR A 56 18.23 -16.66 0.19
N LEU A 57 17.64 -15.65 -0.45
CA LEU A 57 17.30 -15.69 -1.88
C LEU A 57 17.83 -14.44 -2.60
N TRP A 58 18.74 -14.67 -3.54
CA TRP A 58 19.30 -13.64 -4.40
C TRP A 58 18.65 -13.70 -5.77
N LEU A 59 17.94 -12.64 -6.15
CA LEU A 59 17.32 -12.45 -7.47
C LEU A 59 17.82 -11.15 -8.11
N GLY A 60 18.96 -10.63 -7.66
CA GLY A 60 19.54 -9.38 -8.14
C GLY A 60 19.94 -9.44 -9.61
N ASP A 61 20.06 -8.28 -10.26
CA ASP A 61 20.60 -8.15 -11.62
C ASP A 61 19.83 -9.01 -12.65
N ASN A 62 18.51 -8.93 -12.60
CA ASN A 62 17.59 -9.65 -13.48
C ASN A 62 16.65 -8.67 -14.23
N PHE A 63 15.66 -9.21 -14.94
CA PHE A 63 14.71 -8.44 -15.73
C PHE A 63 13.27 -8.59 -15.23
N ILE A 64 13.09 -8.81 -13.93
CA ILE A 64 11.76 -8.94 -13.32
C ILE A 64 11.10 -7.56 -13.30
N THR A 65 9.90 -7.46 -13.87
CA THR A 65 9.16 -6.18 -13.99
C THR A 65 7.99 -6.05 -13.03
N VAL A 66 7.35 -7.17 -12.69
CA VAL A 66 6.15 -7.20 -11.85
C VAL A 66 6.24 -8.37 -10.89
N LEU A 67 5.92 -8.13 -9.63
CA LEU A 67 5.58 -9.19 -8.67
C LEU A 67 4.05 -9.29 -8.57
N GLY A 68 3.48 -10.27 -9.25
CA GLY A 68 2.05 -10.58 -9.17
C GLY A 68 1.65 -11.28 -7.85
N PRO A 69 0.37 -11.61 -7.68
CA PRO A 69 -0.11 -12.36 -6.52
C PRO A 69 0.65 -13.68 -6.35
N ARG A 70 1.10 -13.99 -5.13
CA ARG A 70 1.83 -15.24 -4.80
C ARG A 70 3.03 -15.51 -5.73
N SER A 71 3.79 -14.46 -6.06
CA SER A 71 5.00 -14.58 -6.88
C SER A 71 6.06 -15.49 -6.27
N PHE A 72 6.04 -15.64 -4.94
CA PHE A 72 6.89 -16.56 -4.21
C PHE A 72 6.06 -17.74 -3.69
N PRO A 73 6.61 -18.97 -3.70
CA PRO A 73 6.06 -20.03 -2.85
C PRO A 73 6.18 -19.62 -1.38
N PRO A 74 5.40 -20.23 -0.46
CA PRO A 74 5.57 -19.97 0.96
C PRO A 74 6.97 -20.37 1.44
N LEU A 75 7.76 -19.40 1.92
CA LEU A 75 9.13 -19.60 2.38
C LEU A 75 9.24 -19.18 3.86
N PRO A 76 8.78 -20.02 4.80
CA PRO A 76 8.65 -19.66 6.22
C PRO A 76 9.99 -19.43 6.93
N LYS A 77 11.12 -19.84 6.32
CA LYS A 77 12.47 -19.64 6.85
C LYS A 77 13.24 -18.51 6.17
N LEU A 78 12.67 -17.87 5.14
CA LEU A 78 13.36 -16.81 4.40
C LEU A 78 13.60 -15.61 5.31
N ARG A 79 14.86 -15.18 5.41
CA ARG A 79 15.33 -14.04 6.19
C ARG A 79 15.80 -12.89 5.32
N LEU A 80 16.45 -13.20 4.19
CA LEU A 80 16.95 -12.21 3.25
C LEU A 80 16.41 -12.48 1.85
N LEU A 81 15.86 -11.43 1.24
CA LEU A 81 15.42 -11.41 -0.15
C LEU A 81 16.03 -10.18 -0.83
N SER A 82 16.88 -10.42 -1.83
CA SER A 82 17.38 -9.36 -2.70
C SER A 82 16.74 -9.45 -4.09
N LEU A 83 16.10 -8.37 -4.51
CA LEU A 83 15.53 -8.11 -5.82
C LEU A 83 16.17 -6.85 -6.43
N SER A 84 17.38 -6.50 -5.99
CA SER A 84 18.05 -5.29 -6.43
C SER A 84 18.40 -5.34 -7.92
N ARG A 85 18.55 -4.17 -8.55
CA ARG A 85 18.93 -4.06 -9.97
C ARG A 85 18.05 -4.92 -10.88
N ASN A 86 16.74 -4.87 -10.65
CA ASN A 86 15.71 -5.43 -11.52
C ASN A 86 15.01 -4.30 -12.28
N ARG A 87 13.83 -4.59 -12.84
CA ARG A 87 13.00 -3.60 -13.54
C ARG A 87 11.63 -3.46 -12.89
N LEU A 88 11.54 -3.70 -11.57
CA LEU A 88 10.27 -3.75 -10.87
C LEU A 88 9.57 -2.40 -10.93
N GLU A 89 8.37 -2.38 -11.50
CA GLU A 89 7.49 -1.22 -11.56
C GLU A 89 6.30 -1.39 -10.61
N LEU A 90 5.86 -2.64 -10.38
CA LEU A 90 4.69 -2.96 -9.56
C LEU A 90 4.92 -4.17 -8.65
N ILE A 91 4.51 -4.02 -7.40
CA ILE A 91 4.44 -5.11 -6.41
C ILE A 91 2.99 -5.23 -5.98
N HIS A 92 2.36 -6.35 -6.28
CA HIS A 92 0.98 -6.63 -5.87
C HIS A 92 0.92 -6.86 -4.35
N SER A 93 -0.16 -6.45 -3.68
CA SER A 93 -0.34 -6.59 -2.21
C SER A 93 -0.21 -8.03 -1.70
N GLN A 94 -0.53 -8.99 -2.56
CA GLN A 94 -0.41 -10.42 -2.28
C GLN A 94 0.90 -11.07 -2.77
N ALA A 95 1.85 -10.29 -3.30
CA ALA A 95 3.07 -10.83 -3.89
C ALA A 95 4.00 -11.48 -2.86
N LEU A 96 4.07 -10.90 -1.67
CA LEU A 96 5.00 -11.27 -0.60
C LEU A 96 4.35 -12.14 0.49
N LEU A 97 3.17 -12.71 0.21
CA LEU A 97 2.50 -13.64 1.11
C LEU A 97 3.37 -14.88 1.36
N GLY A 98 3.43 -15.32 2.62
CA GLY A 98 4.24 -16.48 3.02
C GLY A 98 5.69 -16.14 3.36
N LEU A 99 6.09 -14.86 3.31
CA LEU A 99 7.44 -14.38 3.66
C LEU A 99 7.49 -13.70 5.05
N GLY A 100 6.62 -14.09 6.00
CA GLY A 100 6.48 -13.38 7.28
C GLY A 100 7.70 -13.42 8.21
N ALA A 101 8.66 -14.32 7.95
CA ALA A 101 9.93 -14.40 8.67
C ALA A 101 11.03 -13.49 8.09
N LEU A 102 10.76 -12.80 6.98
CA LEU A 102 11.72 -11.96 6.28
C LEU A 102 12.18 -10.81 7.17
N GLN A 103 13.50 -10.61 7.23
CA GLN A 103 14.16 -9.59 8.03
C GLN A 103 14.76 -8.50 7.16
N GLU A 104 15.26 -8.87 5.98
CA GLU A 104 15.90 -7.95 5.05
C GLU A 104 15.28 -8.08 3.66
N LEU A 105 14.80 -6.95 3.13
CA LEU A 105 14.25 -6.83 1.80
C LEU A 105 14.99 -5.73 1.03
N ASP A 106 15.68 -6.13 -0.02
CA ASP A 106 16.38 -5.21 -0.91
C ASP A 106 15.64 -5.09 -2.25
N LEU A 107 15.01 -3.92 -2.45
CA LEU A 107 14.32 -3.52 -3.67
C LEU A 107 15.05 -2.38 -4.38
N SER A 108 16.32 -2.13 -4.05
CA SER A 108 17.07 -1.01 -4.60
C SER A 108 17.31 -1.13 -6.10
N HIS A 109 17.53 0.00 -6.77
CA HIS A 109 17.79 0.04 -8.22
C HIS A 109 16.67 -0.64 -9.03
N ASN A 110 15.44 -0.24 -8.78
CA ASN A 110 14.25 -0.66 -9.53
C ASN A 110 13.52 0.59 -10.08
N TYR A 111 12.28 0.43 -10.56
CA TYR A 111 11.48 1.49 -11.14
C TYR A 111 10.18 1.73 -10.37
N LEU A 112 10.16 1.41 -9.08
CA LEU A 112 8.99 1.56 -8.23
C LEU A 112 8.65 3.05 -8.07
N SER A 113 7.45 3.45 -8.47
CA SER A 113 6.95 4.83 -8.35
C SER A 113 5.87 4.99 -7.29
N VAL A 114 5.07 3.95 -7.08
CA VAL A 114 3.96 3.94 -6.11
C VAL A 114 4.03 2.67 -5.27
N LEU A 115 3.86 2.83 -3.97
CA LEU A 115 3.75 1.73 -3.02
C LEU A 115 2.53 1.96 -2.13
N THR A 116 1.66 0.96 -2.02
CA THR A 116 0.45 1.05 -1.19
C THR A 116 0.70 0.47 0.20
N PRO A 117 -0.06 0.88 1.23
CA PRO A 117 0.10 0.37 2.59
C PRO A 117 0.03 -1.17 2.70
N ASP A 118 -0.72 -1.81 1.80
CA ASP A 118 -0.87 -3.27 1.79
C ASP A 118 0.34 -4.03 1.24
N THR A 119 1.27 -3.35 0.55
CA THR A 119 2.40 -3.97 -0.18
C THR A 119 3.29 -4.80 0.75
N PHE A 120 3.56 -4.30 1.95
CA PHE A 120 4.46 -4.92 2.91
C PHE A 120 3.75 -5.49 4.15
N LEU A 121 2.42 -5.45 4.18
CA LEU A 121 1.60 -5.98 5.27
C LEU A 121 1.97 -7.41 5.71
N PRO A 122 2.35 -8.35 4.81
CA PRO A 122 2.76 -9.69 5.22
C PRO A 122 4.09 -9.77 5.97
N LEU A 123 4.94 -8.74 5.92
CA LEU A 123 6.34 -8.76 6.34
C LEU A 123 6.53 -8.31 7.80
N THR A 124 5.88 -9.01 8.73
CA THR A 124 5.83 -8.60 10.15
C THR A 124 7.17 -8.61 10.88
N SER A 125 8.16 -9.35 10.38
CA SER A 125 9.51 -9.45 10.96
C SER A 125 10.54 -8.53 10.31
N LEU A 126 10.14 -7.68 9.34
CA LEU A 126 11.08 -6.93 8.53
C LEU A 126 11.80 -5.87 9.36
N ALA A 127 13.13 -5.96 9.39
CA ALA A 127 14.01 -5.06 10.13
C ALA A 127 14.70 -4.06 9.20
N THR A 128 15.03 -4.47 7.97
CA THR A 128 15.73 -3.65 6.98
C THR A 128 14.95 -3.64 5.67
N LEU A 129 14.61 -2.44 5.21
CA LEU A 129 13.99 -2.21 3.91
C LEU A 129 14.85 -1.25 3.09
N ASN A 130 15.30 -1.70 1.92
CA ASN A 130 16.03 -0.86 0.99
C ASN A 130 15.19 -0.51 -0.23
N LEU A 131 14.80 0.76 -0.34
CA LEU A 131 14.05 1.34 -1.46
C LEU A 131 14.90 2.36 -2.24
N ALA A 132 16.21 2.39 -2.02
CA ALA A 132 17.10 3.33 -2.67
C ALA A 132 17.10 3.19 -4.20
N SER A 133 17.38 4.27 -4.93
CA SER A 133 17.45 4.25 -6.39
C SER A 133 16.18 3.68 -7.04
N ASN A 134 15.01 4.17 -6.63
CA ASN A 134 13.72 3.90 -7.27
C ASN A 134 13.18 5.20 -7.89
N ARG A 135 11.87 5.23 -8.20
CA ARG A 135 11.17 6.39 -8.79
C ARG A 135 10.13 6.97 -7.84
N LEU A 136 10.34 6.84 -6.53
CA LEU A 136 9.42 7.33 -5.51
C LEU A 136 9.50 8.86 -5.43
N GLU A 137 8.38 9.53 -5.66
CA GLU A 137 8.27 10.98 -5.49
C GLU A 137 7.78 11.34 -4.08
N GLU A 138 6.99 10.45 -3.48
CA GLU A 138 6.42 10.56 -2.15
C GLU A 138 6.37 9.18 -1.48
N LEU A 139 6.15 9.15 -0.16
CA LEU A 139 5.99 7.92 0.59
C LEU A 139 5.03 8.13 1.76
N GLU A 140 3.94 7.36 1.78
CA GLU A 140 2.96 7.43 2.85
C GLU A 140 3.50 6.78 4.14
N PRO A 141 3.37 7.44 5.30
CA PRO A 141 3.80 6.88 6.58
C PRO A 141 3.00 5.66 7.01
N GLU A 142 1.76 5.50 6.51
CA GLU A 142 0.91 4.34 6.71
C GLU A 142 1.58 3.06 6.21
N LEU A 143 2.29 3.12 5.08
CA LEU A 143 3.07 1.99 4.59
C LEU A 143 4.16 1.59 5.60
N LEU A 144 4.83 2.55 6.21
CA LEU A 144 5.91 2.30 7.17
C LEU A 144 5.39 1.90 8.55
N SER A 145 4.15 2.26 8.90
CA SER A 145 3.53 1.88 10.17
C SER A 145 3.13 0.39 10.20
N THR A 146 2.94 -0.24 9.04
CA THR A 146 2.71 -1.70 8.92
C THR A 146 3.93 -2.55 9.27
N LEU A 147 5.11 -1.94 9.44
CA LEU A 147 6.38 -2.63 9.69
C LEU A 147 6.88 -2.38 11.13
N PRO A 148 6.36 -3.11 12.13
CA PRO A 148 6.61 -2.82 13.55
C PRO A 148 8.07 -3.05 13.96
N GLN A 149 8.78 -3.95 13.27
CA GLN A 149 10.17 -4.30 13.56
C GLN A 149 11.19 -3.48 12.76
N LEU A 150 10.74 -2.51 11.93
CA LEU A 150 11.63 -1.77 11.04
C LEU A 150 12.65 -0.94 11.83
N GLN A 151 13.93 -1.24 11.62
CA GLN A 151 15.09 -0.61 12.24
C GLN A 151 15.90 0.23 11.26
N ALA A 152 15.95 -0.17 9.98
CA ALA A 152 16.73 0.49 8.95
C ALA A 152 15.90 0.66 7.67
N LEU A 153 15.85 1.89 7.16
CA LEU A 153 15.17 2.27 5.94
C LEU A 153 16.12 3.10 5.07
N LEU A 154 16.33 2.65 3.83
CA LEU A 154 17.17 3.31 2.85
C LEU A 154 16.29 3.88 1.74
N LEU A 155 16.42 5.19 1.49
CA LEU A 155 15.53 6.00 0.64
C LEU A 155 16.28 6.92 -0.34
N GLN A 156 17.61 6.86 -0.34
CA GLN A 156 18.45 7.71 -1.18
C GLN A 156 18.17 7.48 -2.67
N ASP A 157 18.51 8.48 -3.48
CA ASP A 157 18.39 8.41 -4.95
C ASP A 157 16.98 8.13 -5.49
N ASN A 158 15.97 8.63 -4.78
CA ASN A 158 14.61 8.73 -5.29
C ASN A 158 14.29 10.17 -5.73
N PRO A 159 13.39 10.38 -6.69
CA PRO A 159 12.98 11.68 -7.18
C PRO A 159 12.04 12.43 -6.22
N TRP A 160 12.42 12.61 -4.96
CA TRP A 160 11.57 13.23 -3.93
C TRP A 160 10.99 14.58 -4.38
N MET A 161 9.66 14.67 -4.33
CA MET A 161 8.85 15.83 -4.73
C MET A 161 8.60 16.72 -3.53
N CYS A 162 9.49 17.69 -3.31
CA CYS A 162 9.47 18.62 -2.19
C CYS A 162 8.44 19.74 -2.38
N SER A 163 7.18 19.33 -2.39
CA SER A 163 5.98 20.17 -2.33
C SER A 163 5.16 19.80 -1.08
N CYS A 164 3.84 19.98 -1.10
CA CYS A 164 2.98 19.48 -0.03
C CYS A 164 2.89 17.95 0.06
N SER A 165 3.16 17.24 -1.05
CA SER A 165 3.17 15.77 -1.08
C SER A 165 4.25 15.13 -0.22
N ILE A 166 5.40 15.79 -0.01
CA ILE A 166 6.49 15.23 0.82
C ILE A 166 6.18 15.30 2.32
N LEU A 167 5.20 16.11 2.72
CA LEU A 167 4.92 16.41 4.12
C LEU A 167 4.72 15.17 5.01
N PRO A 168 3.99 14.12 4.59
CA PRO A 168 3.85 12.90 5.38
C PRO A 168 5.19 12.21 5.64
N LEU A 169 6.04 12.07 4.60
CA LEU A 169 7.38 11.50 4.73
C LEU A 169 8.27 12.38 5.62
N TRP A 170 8.26 13.70 5.42
CA TRP A 170 9.02 14.64 6.23
C TRP A 170 8.66 14.53 7.71
N ARG A 171 7.36 14.48 8.06
CA ARG A 171 6.88 14.27 9.43
C ARG A 171 7.38 12.94 10.00
N TRP A 172 7.29 11.87 9.22
CA TRP A 172 7.76 10.56 9.65
C TRP A 172 9.27 10.58 9.93
N LEU A 173 10.06 11.17 9.03
CA LEU A 173 11.51 11.31 9.19
C LEU A 173 11.81 12.10 10.48
N SER A 174 11.14 13.22 10.72
CA SER A 174 11.34 14.05 11.93
C SER A 174 11.21 13.25 13.23
N HIS A 175 10.26 12.31 13.31
CA HIS A 175 10.00 11.48 14.48
C HIS A 175 10.85 10.19 14.53
N ASN A 176 11.30 9.67 13.39
CA ASN A 176 12.00 8.37 13.29
C ASN A 176 13.51 8.54 13.03
N ARG A 177 14.20 9.31 13.89
CA ARG A 177 15.61 9.70 13.68
C ARG A 177 16.59 8.53 13.52
N GLY A 178 16.40 7.44 14.26
CA GLY A 178 17.30 6.29 14.23
C GLY A 178 17.12 5.35 13.03
N LYS A 179 16.01 5.46 12.29
CA LYS A 179 15.66 4.49 11.23
C LYS A 179 16.32 4.77 9.88
N VAL A 180 16.79 5.99 9.65
CA VAL A 180 17.44 6.41 8.39
C VAL A 180 18.80 7.01 8.72
N ARG A 181 19.89 6.32 8.37
CA ARG A 181 21.24 6.65 8.82
C ARG A 181 21.83 7.92 8.19
N GLU A 182 21.30 8.41 7.07
CA GLU A 182 21.86 9.58 6.35
C GLU A 182 20.76 10.46 5.72
N LYS A 183 19.94 11.08 6.56
CA LYS A 183 18.83 11.92 6.08
C LYS A 183 19.25 13.12 5.22
N SER A 184 20.50 13.57 5.37
CA SER A 184 21.09 14.63 4.54
C SER A 184 21.22 14.23 3.07
N LEU A 185 21.23 12.93 2.75
CA LEU A 185 21.28 12.42 1.38
C LEU A 185 19.90 12.22 0.75
N LEU A 186 18.82 12.45 1.51
CA LEU A 186 17.47 12.48 0.94
C LEU A 186 17.28 13.83 0.28
N LEU A 187 17.64 13.92 -0.99
CA LEU A 187 17.61 15.15 -1.75
C LEU A 187 16.30 15.27 -2.53
N CYS A 188 15.72 16.46 -2.51
CA CYS A 188 14.68 16.87 -3.43
C CYS A 188 15.21 16.78 -4.87
N ARG A 189 14.41 16.21 -5.76
CA ARG A 189 14.64 16.28 -7.21
C ARG A 189 13.60 17.13 -7.90
N LEU A 190 12.41 17.23 -7.31
CA LEU A 190 11.30 18.01 -7.80
C LEU A 190 10.78 18.94 -6.67
N PRO A 191 10.23 20.12 -7.00
CA PRO A 191 10.34 20.77 -8.31
C PRO A 191 11.81 21.23 -8.57
N GLU A 192 12.17 21.54 -9.82
CA GLU A 192 13.56 21.78 -10.23
C GLU A 192 14.28 22.86 -9.41
N GLN A 193 13.55 23.84 -8.89
CA GLN A 193 14.08 24.95 -8.08
C GLN A 193 14.67 24.47 -6.75
N LEU A 194 14.17 23.35 -6.23
CA LEU A 194 14.63 22.74 -4.98
C LEU A 194 15.56 21.55 -5.24
N ASN A 195 15.97 21.30 -6.48
CA ASN A 195 16.83 20.18 -6.82
C ASN A 195 18.12 20.23 -5.98
N LYS A 196 18.49 19.08 -5.41
CA LYS A 196 19.63 18.87 -4.52
C LYS A 196 19.50 19.49 -3.12
N TYR A 197 18.40 20.15 -2.77
CA TYR A 197 18.15 20.51 -1.38
C TYR A 197 17.75 19.26 -0.57
N PRO A 198 18.28 19.07 0.65
CA PRO A 198 17.84 17.96 1.50
C PRO A 198 16.36 18.13 1.90
N VAL A 199 15.59 17.04 1.91
CA VAL A 199 14.20 17.00 2.40
C VAL A 199 14.10 17.54 3.82
N MET A 200 15.10 17.25 4.66
CA MET A 200 15.14 17.72 6.05
C MET A 200 15.61 19.17 6.22
N ALA A 201 15.90 19.90 5.12
CA ALA A 201 16.28 21.32 5.20
C ALA A 201 15.08 22.24 5.47
N PHE A 202 13.86 21.78 5.18
CA PHE A 202 12.63 22.54 5.44
C PHE A 202 12.19 22.41 6.90
N GLY A 203 11.65 23.49 7.46
CA GLY A 203 11.01 23.51 8.76
C GLY A 203 9.48 23.45 8.64
N ASP A 204 8.78 23.34 9.78
CA ASP A 204 7.31 23.30 9.82
C ASP A 204 6.66 24.51 9.12
N GLU A 205 7.30 25.68 9.19
CA GLU A 205 6.87 26.91 8.52
C GLU A 205 6.69 26.74 7.01
N SER A 206 7.56 25.95 6.36
CA SER A 206 7.51 25.67 4.92
C SER A 206 6.26 24.88 4.52
N PHE A 207 5.60 24.21 5.47
CA PHE A 207 4.44 23.36 5.23
C PHE A 207 3.14 23.92 5.80
N ARG A 208 3.14 25.11 6.40
CA ARG A 208 1.92 25.74 6.96
C ARG A 208 0.79 25.88 5.95
N GLN A 209 1.14 26.10 4.68
CA GLN A 209 0.16 26.30 3.60
C GLN A 209 -0.31 24.99 2.95
N CYS A 210 0.24 23.84 3.35
CA CYS A 210 -0.17 22.52 2.87
C CYS A 210 -1.40 21.96 3.60
N GLN A 211 -1.99 22.77 4.47
CA GLN A 211 -3.06 22.38 5.36
C GLN A 211 -4.41 22.69 4.74
N GLU A 212 -4.78 22.05 3.62
CA GLU A 212 -6.16 22.10 3.10
C GLU A 212 -6.44 21.15 1.90
N THR A 213 -6.33 19.83 2.06
CA THR A 213 -6.97 18.88 1.10
C THR A 213 -7.41 17.55 1.76
N SER A 214 -7.83 17.57 3.01
CA SER A 214 -8.90 16.65 3.40
C SER A 214 -10.15 17.50 3.49
N LEU A 215 -11.14 17.26 2.61
CA LEU A 215 -12.51 17.64 2.92
C LEU A 215 -12.80 17.04 4.29
N SER A 216 -12.74 17.87 5.33
CA SER A 216 -12.97 17.38 6.68
C SER A 216 -14.37 16.78 6.73
N PHE A 217 -14.57 15.77 7.57
CA PHE A 217 -15.90 15.19 7.81
C PHE A 217 -16.96 16.28 8.03
N GLU A 218 -16.58 17.39 8.66
CA GLU A 218 -17.44 18.57 8.86
C GLU A 218 -17.91 19.20 7.54
N HIS A 219 -17.06 19.37 6.53
CA HIS A 219 -17.47 19.91 5.24
C HIS A 219 -18.41 18.95 4.50
N TYR A 220 -18.15 17.64 4.57
CA TYR A 220 -19.04 16.62 4.00
C TYR A 220 -20.41 16.61 4.68
N ILE A 221 -20.45 16.66 6.01
CA ILE A 221 -21.68 16.76 6.80
C ILE A 221 -22.41 18.07 6.49
N THR A 222 -21.69 19.18 6.33
CA THR A 222 -22.29 20.47 5.96
C THR A 222 -22.98 20.38 4.60
N PHE A 223 -22.33 19.80 3.59
CA PHE A 223 -22.94 19.55 2.27
C PHE A 223 -24.16 18.62 2.33
N LEU A 224 -24.10 17.54 3.13
CA LEU A 224 -25.21 16.59 3.31
C LEU A 224 -26.39 17.19 4.07
N ALA A 225 -26.13 18.15 4.97
CA ALA A 225 -27.15 18.80 5.80
C ALA A 225 -27.87 19.95 5.06
N ILE A 226 -27.16 20.72 4.22
CA ILE A 226 -27.74 21.89 3.52
C ILE A 226 -28.97 21.51 2.69
N GLY A 227 -28.93 20.39 1.96
CA GLY A 227 -30.05 19.93 1.13
C GLY A 227 -31.33 19.69 1.94
N PRO A 228 -31.33 18.78 2.92
CA PRO A 228 -32.48 18.51 3.79
C PRO A 228 -33.00 19.74 4.54
N PHE A 229 -32.11 20.58 5.09
CA PHE A 229 -32.53 21.78 5.82
C PHE A 229 -33.20 22.81 4.91
N SER A 230 -32.65 23.04 3.71
CA SER A 230 -33.26 23.90 2.69
C SER A 230 -34.65 23.41 2.29
N PHE A 231 -34.78 22.09 2.04
CA PHE A 231 -36.04 21.48 1.66
C PHE A 231 -37.10 21.61 2.77
N ILE A 232 -36.75 21.28 4.01
CA ILE A 232 -37.65 21.39 5.17
C ILE A 232 -38.08 22.85 5.39
N ALA A 233 -37.14 23.80 5.35
CA ALA A 233 -37.45 25.22 5.50
C ALA A 233 -38.43 25.72 4.42
N SER A 234 -38.29 25.25 3.17
CA SER A 234 -39.21 25.59 2.08
C SER A 234 -40.63 25.08 2.33
N ILE A 235 -40.78 23.86 2.88
CA ILE A 235 -42.10 23.28 3.21
C ILE A 235 -42.76 24.09 4.33
N PHE A 236 -42.02 24.41 5.40
CA PHE A 236 -42.54 25.22 6.50
C PHE A 236 -42.97 26.61 6.03
N PHE A 237 -42.16 27.26 5.19
CA PHE A 237 -42.50 28.58 4.65
C PHE A 237 -43.76 28.54 3.77
N CYS A 238 -43.87 27.56 2.86
CA CYS A 238 -45.04 27.38 2.00
C CYS A 238 -46.32 27.08 2.80
N THR A 239 -46.24 26.18 3.80
CA THR A 239 -47.38 25.81 4.65
C THR A 239 -47.82 26.97 5.53
N PHE A 240 -46.89 27.75 6.08
CA PHE A 240 -47.18 28.95 6.85
C PHE A 240 -47.87 30.03 6.01
N LEU A 241 -47.32 30.35 4.83
CA LEU A 241 -47.95 31.30 3.91
C LEU A 241 -49.34 30.82 3.47
N GLY A 242 -49.49 29.55 3.13
CA GLY A 242 -50.79 28.96 2.80
C GLY A 242 -51.80 29.12 3.93
N SER A 243 -51.38 28.90 5.18
CA SER A 243 -52.22 29.07 6.37
C SER A 243 -52.65 30.52 6.58
N ILE A 244 -51.76 31.49 6.39
CA ILE A 244 -52.08 32.92 6.44
C ILE A 244 -53.11 33.29 5.37
N VAL A 245 -52.94 32.82 4.13
CA VAL A 245 -53.87 33.10 3.03
C VAL A 245 -55.26 32.54 3.32
N VAL A 246 -55.35 31.30 3.82
CA VAL A 246 -56.62 30.68 4.21
C VAL A 246 -57.28 31.45 5.35
N PHE A 247 -56.52 31.82 6.39
CA PHE A 247 -57.02 32.61 7.51
C PHE A 247 -57.54 33.97 7.06
N TYR A 248 -56.78 34.69 6.22
CA TYR A 248 -57.20 35.97 5.66
C TYR A 248 -58.46 35.83 4.79
N HIS A 249 -58.53 34.79 3.96
CA HIS A 249 -59.72 34.50 3.16
C HIS A 249 -60.93 34.18 4.04
N ASN A 250 -60.75 33.45 5.14
CA ASN A 250 -61.83 33.12 6.07
C ASN A 250 -62.36 34.36 6.81
N LEU A 251 -61.47 35.23 7.31
CA LEU A 251 -61.85 36.54 7.87
C LEU A 251 -62.61 37.41 6.87
N ARG A 252 -62.20 37.39 5.59
CA ARG A 252 -62.90 38.09 4.51
C ARG A 252 -64.27 37.48 4.23
N ARG A 253 -64.42 36.16 4.32
CA ARG A 253 -65.69 35.46 4.14
C ARG A 253 -66.68 35.73 5.29
N GLU A 254 -66.20 35.74 6.53
CA GLU A 254 -67.01 36.09 7.70
C GLU A 254 -67.50 37.55 7.65
N SER A 255 -66.63 38.50 7.29
CA SER A 255 -67.02 39.91 7.11
C SER A 255 -68.06 40.13 6.00
N HIS A 256 -68.15 39.24 5.00
CA HIS A 256 -69.23 39.25 4.01
C HIS A 256 -70.55 38.66 4.52
N CYS A 257 -70.55 37.78 5.52
CA CYS A 257 -71.76 37.22 6.13
C CYS A 257 -72.50 38.26 6.99
N TRP A 258 -71.78 39.21 7.60
CA TRP A 258 -72.35 40.37 8.31
C TRP A 258 -72.95 41.44 7.39
N ARG A 259 -72.82 41.30 6.05
CA ARG A 259 -73.30 42.28 5.05
C ARG A 259 -74.52 41.83 4.21
N ARG A 260 -75.18 40.71 4.54
CA ARG A 260 -76.50 40.39 3.94
C ARG A 260 -77.64 40.70 4.92
N PRO A 261 -78.49 41.71 4.67
CA PRO A 261 -79.73 41.88 5.42
C PRO A 261 -80.68 40.71 5.09
N ARG A 262 -81.20 40.04 6.12
CA ARG A 262 -82.41 39.23 5.97
C ARG A 262 -83.57 40.18 5.68
N ILE A 263 -83.99 40.26 4.42
CA ILE A 263 -85.29 40.86 4.07
C ILE A 263 -86.34 39.77 4.32
N CYS A 264 -87.01 39.84 5.47
CA CYS A 264 -88.29 39.17 5.66
C CYS A 264 -89.41 40.15 5.32
N ARG A 265 -90.24 39.77 4.34
CA ARG A 265 -91.49 40.42 3.94
C ARG A 265 -92.45 40.52 5.12
N VAL A 266 -93.16 41.63 5.23
CA VAL A 266 -94.42 41.74 5.98
C VAL A 266 -95.47 42.23 4.99
N HIS A 267 -96.54 41.44 4.86
CA HIS A 267 -97.81 41.79 4.25
C HIS A 267 -98.70 42.46 5.29
#